data_AF-A0A372Q7N7-F1
#
_entry.id   AF-A0A372Q7N7-F1
#
_cell.length_a   1.000
_cell.length_b   1.000
_cell.length_c   1.000
_cell.angle_alpha   90.00
_cell.angle_beta   90.00
_cell.angle_gamma   90.00
#
_symmetry.space_group_name_H-M   'P 1'
#
loop_
_entity.id
_entity.type
_entity.pdbx_description
1 polymer ?
#
loop_
_entity_poly.entity_id
_entity_poly.type
_entity_poly.pdbx_seq_one_letter_code
_entity_poly.pdbx_strand_id
1 'polypeptide(L)'
;MGFPLPLTQTRRRNSHGKFQNPPNLSPGAKPSEDDIQEYFIDECSALKALPETKLYVGDTHSIPLLSTRKPDFVFILKGRPLDPLNVVAVGEIRKRTGNNFKNADIGHAVAFGEKVLQLQPRRQYVYAVLTDCIVIRIYRITREDNNRFSYGYTASESLTYKVTEPPNGWKYLVTIMENSPDKLGWIEPSINFVDGNTETTVTLVRSISAGRTSIVYEGTLDNSESSVVVKKAKNAQYLPCFTHEKNVLTTLLDLNSPHLPKLLLSNNDTLVMSPLCTKVNNLQMKDIENIIETLKT
;
A
#
# COMPACT_ATOMS: atom_id res chain seq x y z
N MET A 1 18.17 -5.38 15.36
CA MET A 1 18.21 -3.91 15.25
C MET A 1 17.31 -3.33 16.34
N GLY A 2 17.57 -2.12 16.85
CA GLY A 2 16.60 -1.39 17.67
C GLY A 2 15.42 -0.90 16.82
N PHE A 3 14.30 -0.53 17.45
CA PHE A 3 13.21 0.12 16.72
C PHE A 3 13.66 1.54 16.28
N PRO A 4 13.51 1.89 14.99
CA PRO A 4 14.22 3.05 14.41
C PRO A 4 13.53 4.41 14.64
N LEU A 5 12.37 4.44 15.29
CA LEU A 5 11.60 5.66 15.53
C LEU A 5 11.56 6.00 17.03
N PRO A 6 11.52 7.30 17.39
CA PRO A 6 11.25 7.71 18.77
C PRO A 6 9.93 7.12 19.24
N LEU A 7 9.96 6.40 20.37
CA LEU A 7 8.79 5.73 20.90
C LEU A 7 7.75 6.74 21.38
N THR A 8 6.50 6.42 21.07
CA THR A 8 5.34 7.12 21.63
C THR A 8 5.40 7.21 23.15
N GLN A 9 4.91 8.33 23.67
CA GLN A 9 4.64 8.53 25.10
C GLN A 9 3.16 8.27 25.43
N THR A 10 2.36 7.92 24.44
CA THR A 10 0.93 7.63 24.60
C THR A 10 0.71 6.48 25.55
N ARG A 11 -0.32 6.64 26.37
CA ARG A 11 -0.79 5.62 27.31
C ARG A 11 -2.27 5.41 27.13
N ARG A 12 -2.70 4.16 27.27
CA ARG A 12 -4.10 3.80 27.21
C ARG A 12 -4.70 3.67 28.61
N ARG A 13 -5.75 4.43 28.91
CA ARG A 13 -6.54 4.25 30.15
C ARG A 13 -7.55 3.11 29.99
N ASN A 14 -8.30 3.12 28.89
CA ASN A 14 -9.31 2.10 28.56
C ASN A 14 -8.69 0.70 28.44
N SER A 15 -9.50 -0.33 28.68
CA SER A 15 -9.10 -1.74 28.49
C SER A 15 -8.87 -2.08 27.02
N HIS A 16 -9.70 -1.54 26.11
CA HIS A 16 -9.54 -1.77 24.67
C HIS A 16 -8.34 -1.03 24.08
N GLY A 17 -7.63 -1.71 23.18
CA GLY A 17 -6.38 -1.27 22.58
C GLY A 17 -5.16 -1.53 23.44
N LYS A 18 -5.22 -2.49 24.37
CA LYS A 18 -4.13 -2.90 25.27
C LYS A 18 -3.67 -4.33 25.07
N PHE A 19 -4.35 -5.10 24.24
CA PHE A 19 -4.04 -6.48 23.91
C PHE A 19 -3.95 -7.39 25.15
N GLN A 20 -4.84 -7.20 26.14
CA GLN A 20 -4.74 -7.88 27.45
C GLN A 20 -5.21 -9.33 27.42
N ASN A 21 -6.21 -9.64 26.59
CA ASN A 21 -6.89 -10.94 26.59
C ASN A 21 -6.92 -11.56 25.19
N PRO A 22 -5.76 -11.79 24.54
CA PRO A 22 -5.77 -12.37 23.21
C PRO A 22 -6.28 -13.83 23.25
N PRO A 23 -7.02 -14.30 22.22
CA PRO A 23 -7.66 -15.62 22.23
C PRO A 23 -6.68 -16.80 22.40
N ASN A 24 -5.42 -16.59 22.04
CA ASN A 24 -4.32 -17.55 22.14
C ASN A 24 -3.48 -17.41 23.42
N LEU A 25 -3.91 -16.63 24.42
CA LEU A 25 -3.16 -16.40 25.66
C LEU A 25 -3.00 -17.68 26.51
N SER A 26 -4.06 -18.48 26.60
CA SER A 26 -4.11 -19.62 27.53
C SER A 26 -3.37 -20.84 26.97
N PRO A 27 -2.55 -21.53 27.78
CA PRO A 27 -1.94 -22.81 27.38
C PRO A 27 -3.02 -23.83 27.02
N GLY A 28 -3.05 -24.27 25.76
CA GLY A 28 -4.04 -25.22 25.24
C GLY A 28 -5.23 -24.58 24.51
N ALA A 29 -5.34 -23.25 24.48
CA ALA A 29 -6.30 -22.57 23.62
C ALA A 29 -6.00 -22.89 22.15
N LYS A 30 -7.06 -23.20 21.39
CA LYS A 30 -7.00 -23.46 19.95
C LYS A 30 -7.93 -22.50 19.20
N PRO A 31 -7.74 -21.18 19.34
CA PRO A 31 -8.55 -20.23 18.59
C PRO A 31 -8.38 -20.47 17.09
N SER A 32 -9.41 -20.17 16.31
CA SER A 32 -9.29 -20.11 14.86
C SER A 32 -8.33 -18.98 14.44
N GLU A 33 -7.96 -18.93 13.16
CA GLU A 33 -7.20 -17.77 12.65
C GLU A 33 -8.08 -16.51 12.65
N ASP A 34 -9.35 -16.66 12.31
CA ASP A 34 -10.36 -15.59 12.30
C ASP A 34 -10.55 -14.98 13.69
N ASP A 35 -10.59 -15.78 14.77
CA ASP A 35 -10.72 -15.25 16.14
C ASP A 35 -9.55 -14.31 16.51
N ILE A 36 -8.33 -14.66 16.08
CA ILE A 36 -7.14 -13.84 16.35
C ILE A 36 -7.16 -12.59 15.46
N GLN A 37 -7.60 -12.73 14.21
CA GLN A 37 -7.75 -11.62 13.27
C GLN A 37 -8.75 -10.59 13.79
N GLU A 38 -9.96 -11.01 14.13
CA GLU A 38 -11.03 -10.14 14.66
C GLU A 38 -10.56 -9.42 15.91
N TYR A 39 -9.97 -10.16 16.87
CA TYR A 39 -9.42 -9.57 18.09
C TYR A 39 -8.37 -8.48 17.81
N PHE A 40 -7.45 -8.72 16.87
CA PHE A 40 -6.43 -7.73 16.52
C PHE A 40 -7.04 -6.46 15.93
N ILE A 41 -7.99 -6.62 15.01
CA ILE A 41 -8.66 -5.51 14.34
C ILE A 41 -9.48 -4.68 15.34
N ASP A 42 -10.15 -5.31 16.29
CA ASP A 42 -10.90 -4.64 17.35
C ASP A 42 -10.00 -3.81 18.26
N GLU A 43 -8.88 -4.39 18.71
CA GLU A 43 -7.90 -3.70 19.53
C GLU A 43 -7.28 -2.50 18.77
N CYS A 44 -6.98 -2.66 17.49
CA CYS A 44 -6.49 -1.56 16.65
C CYS A 44 -7.56 -0.49 16.37
N SER A 45 -8.83 -0.88 16.25
CA SER A 45 -9.96 0.04 16.07
C SER A 45 -10.15 0.92 17.29
N ALA A 46 -9.94 0.39 18.49
CA ALA A 46 -9.93 1.18 19.72
C ALA A 46 -8.79 2.21 19.76
N LEU A 47 -7.63 1.88 19.18
CA LEU A 47 -6.48 2.79 19.07
C LEU A 47 -6.72 3.89 18.04
N LYS A 48 -7.41 3.60 16.93
CA LYS A 48 -7.81 4.59 15.90
C LYS A 48 -8.58 5.79 16.47
N ALA A 49 -9.30 5.59 17.58
CA ALA A 49 -10.06 6.65 18.25
C ALA A 49 -9.18 7.67 19.00
N LEU A 50 -7.87 7.43 19.14
CA LEU A 50 -6.93 8.37 19.74
C LEU A 50 -6.71 9.60 18.82
N PRO A 51 -6.73 10.83 19.35
CA PRO A 51 -6.47 12.05 18.56
C PRO A 51 -5.12 12.05 17.85
N GLU A 52 -4.09 11.47 18.48
CA GLU A 52 -2.71 11.45 18.01
C GLU A 52 -2.50 10.46 16.85
N THR A 53 -3.44 9.53 16.66
CA THR A 53 -3.35 8.48 15.65
C THR A 53 -3.66 9.03 14.26
N LYS A 54 -2.67 8.89 13.37
CA LYS A 54 -2.71 9.38 11.98
C LYS A 54 -3.04 8.28 10.98
N LEU A 55 -2.68 7.04 11.32
CA LEU A 55 -2.95 5.86 10.51
C LEU A 55 -4.01 4.99 11.17
N TYR A 56 -4.81 4.30 10.37
CA TYR A 56 -5.65 3.22 10.87
C TYR A 56 -5.24 1.89 10.25
N VAL A 57 -5.56 0.83 10.98
CA VAL A 57 -5.39 -0.55 10.51
C VAL A 57 -6.63 -0.92 9.69
N GLY A 58 -6.43 -1.17 8.40
CA GLY A 58 -7.43 -1.72 7.51
C GLY A 58 -7.33 -3.23 7.47
N ASP A 59 -8.44 -3.92 7.69
CA ASP A 59 -8.54 -5.37 7.57
C ASP A 59 -8.55 -5.79 6.09
N THR A 60 -7.62 -6.65 5.69
CA THR A 60 -7.41 -7.03 4.29
C THR A 60 -7.30 -8.52 4.05
N HIS A 61 -7.49 -9.36 5.08
CA HIS A 61 -7.33 -10.81 4.98
C HIS A 61 -8.20 -11.45 3.87
N SER A 62 -9.37 -10.86 3.58
CA SER A 62 -10.28 -11.32 2.53
C SER A 62 -10.07 -10.63 1.17
N ILE A 63 -9.36 -9.50 1.12
CA ILE A 63 -9.26 -8.59 -0.04
C ILE A 63 -7.87 -8.68 -0.69
N PRO A 64 -7.76 -8.98 -2.00
CA PRO A 64 -6.49 -8.97 -2.72
C PRO A 64 -6.03 -7.53 -2.98
N LEU A 65 -5.52 -6.87 -1.94
CA LEU A 65 -5.10 -5.47 -2.02
C LEU A 65 -3.80 -5.34 -2.84
N LEU A 66 -2.79 -6.17 -2.57
CA LEU A 66 -1.46 -6.04 -3.18
C LEU A 66 -1.37 -6.83 -4.48
N SER A 67 -2.18 -6.44 -5.48
CA SER A 67 -2.46 -7.18 -6.71
C SER A 67 -3.30 -8.45 -6.46
N THR A 68 -2.68 -9.63 -6.39
CA THR A 68 -3.36 -10.89 -6.05
C THR A 68 -3.07 -11.34 -4.61
N ARG A 69 -2.26 -10.58 -3.89
CA ARG A 69 -1.75 -10.90 -2.57
C ARG A 69 -2.64 -10.25 -1.50
N LYS A 70 -2.92 -11.01 -0.43
CA LYS A 70 -3.81 -10.64 0.66
C LYS A 70 -3.01 -10.60 1.97
N PRO A 71 -2.42 -9.45 2.34
CA PRO A 71 -1.92 -9.31 3.71
C PRO A 71 -3.10 -9.37 4.68
N ASP A 72 -2.88 -9.82 5.90
CA ASP A 72 -3.95 -9.86 6.89
C ASP A 72 -4.46 -8.45 7.22
N PHE A 73 -3.55 -7.48 7.31
CA PHE A 73 -3.90 -6.07 7.52
C PHE A 73 -2.89 -5.10 6.91
N VAL A 74 -3.30 -3.83 6.78
CA VAL A 74 -2.45 -2.73 6.34
C VAL A 74 -2.64 -1.49 7.20
N PHE A 75 -1.60 -0.67 7.32
CA PHE A 75 -1.70 0.68 7.88
C PHE A 75 -1.90 1.67 6.76
N ILE A 76 -2.95 2.47 6.85
CA ILE A 76 -3.31 3.49 5.85
C ILE A 76 -3.64 4.80 6.52
N LEU A 77 -3.39 5.89 5.79
CA LEU A 77 -3.72 7.24 6.24
C LEU A 77 -5.22 7.40 6.56
N LYS A 78 -5.53 8.05 7.69
CA LYS A 78 -6.90 8.38 8.06
C LYS A 78 -7.57 9.23 6.97
N GLY A 79 -8.78 8.83 6.57
CA GLY A 79 -9.56 9.50 5.52
C GLY A 79 -9.18 9.12 4.08
N ARG A 80 -8.15 8.29 3.86
CA ARG A 80 -7.81 7.77 2.53
C ARG A 80 -8.52 6.43 2.25
N PRO A 81 -8.87 6.15 0.98
CA PRO A 81 -9.45 4.87 0.60
C PRO A 81 -8.43 3.73 0.70
N LEU A 82 -8.94 2.52 0.85
CA LEU A 82 -8.13 1.30 0.84
C LEU A 82 -7.61 1.03 -0.59
N ASP A 83 -6.40 1.50 -0.86
CA ASP A 83 -5.71 1.34 -2.14
C ASP A 83 -4.21 1.06 -1.90
N PRO A 84 -3.53 0.27 -2.76
CA PRO A 84 -2.10 0.00 -2.63
C PRO A 84 -1.21 1.25 -2.55
N LEU A 85 -1.61 2.36 -3.16
CA LEU A 85 -0.87 3.62 -3.09
C LEU A 85 -0.92 4.26 -1.68
N ASN A 86 -1.99 3.99 -0.92
CA ASN A 86 -2.18 4.56 0.42
C ASN A 86 -1.60 3.68 1.53
N VAL A 87 -1.08 2.49 1.20
CA VAL A 87 -0.47 1.57 2.16
C VAL A 87 0.83 2.15 2.70
N VAL A 88 0.83 2.51 3.99
CA VAL A 88 1.98 3.04 4.72
C VAL A 88 2.78 1.91 5.36
N ALA A 89 2.15 0.86 5.84
CA ALA A 89 2.82 -0.35 6.32
C ALA A 89 1.90 -1.56 6.12
N VAL A 90 2.45 -2.77 6.18
CA VAL A 90 1.69 -4.02 6.04
C VAL A 90 1.83 -4.85 7.29
N GLY A 91 0.92 -5.80 7.50
CA GLY A 91 1.07 -6.73 8.59
C GLY A 91 0.40 -8.08 8.38
N GLU A 92 0.89 -9.02 9.18
CA GLU A 92 0.55 -10.43 9.18
C GLU A 92 0.32 -10.90 10.62
N ILE A 93 -0.70 -11.71 10.79
CA ILE A 93 -1.11 -12.34 12.03
C ILE A 93 -0.85 -13.84 11.89
N ARG A 94 0.15 -14.34 12.62
CA ARG A 94 0.59 -15.74 12.48
C ARG A 94 0.79 -16.37 13.84
N LYS A 95 0.33 -17.60 14.00
CA LYS A 95 0.53 -18.35 15.24
C LYS A 95 2.01 -18.70 15.40
N ARG A 96 2.55 -18.48 16.59
CA ARG A 96 3.92 -18.89 16.92
C ARG A 96 4.01 -20.39 17.15
N THR A 97 5.19 -20.94 16.88
CA THR A 97 5.57 -22.30 17.30
C THR A 97 6.60 -22.17 18.40
N GLY A 98 6.20 -22.49 19.64
CA GLY A 98 6.98 -22.14 20.82
C GLY A 98 7.09 -20.61 20.98
N ASN A 99 8.30 -20.08 21.14
CA ASN A 99 8.50 -18.65 21.40
C ASN A 99 8.67 -17.78 20.14
N ASN A 100 8.75 -18.38 18.94
CA ASN A 100 9.09 -17.69 17.69
C ASN A 100 8.07 -17.94 16.56
N PHE A 101 8.06 -17.03 15.58
CA PHE A 101 7.38 -17.22 14.30
C PHE A 101 8.16 -18.17 13.39
N LYS A 102 7.48 -18.88 12.49
CA LYS A 102 8.15 -19.77 11.53
C LYS A 102 8.84 -18.94 10.46
N ASN A 103 9.93 -19.46 9.90
CA ASN A 103 10.65 -18.78 8.80
C ASN A 103 9.74 -18.51 7.58
N ALA A 104 8.76 -19.37 7.32
CA ALA A 104 7.76 -19.14 6.27
C ALA A 104 6.88 -17.91 6.53
N ASP A 105 6.43 -17.72 7.77
CA ASP A 105 5.63 -16.57 8.19
C ASP A 105 6.42 -15.26 8.05
N ILE A 106 7.71 -15.31 8.42
CA ILE A 106 8.64 -14.20 8.23
C ILE A 106 8.79 -13.88 6.74
N GLY A 107 8.99 -14.91 5.91
CA GLY A 107 9.09 -14.77 4.46
C GLY A 107 7.84 -14.15 3.84
N HIS A 108 6.65 -14.53 4.29
CA HIS A 108 5.39 -13.93 3.85
C HIS A 108 5.30 -12.44 4.21
N ALA A 109 5.55 -12.07 5.47
CA ALA A 109 5.52 -10.67 5.91
C ALA A 109 6.50 -9.80 5.12
N VAL A 110 7.73 -10.29 4.89
CA VAL A 110 8.74 -9.60 4.07
C VAL A 110 8.27 -9.47 2.62
N ALA A 111 7.77 -10.54 2.01
CA ALA A 111 7.29 -10.53 0.63
C ALA A 111 6.13 -9.54 0.40
N PHE A 112 5.26 -9.34 1.38
CA PHE A 112 4.24 -8.28 1.31
C PHE A 112 4.87 -6.88 1.31
N GLY A 113 5.89 -6.65 2.13
CA GLY A 113 6.67 -5.40 2.11
C GLY A 113 7.32 -5.16 0.76
N GLU A 114 8.00 -6.16 0.19
CA GLU A 114 8.57 -6.09 -1.16
C GLU A 114 7.50 -5.75 -2.21
N LYS A 115 6.33 -6.37 -2.11
CA LYS A 115 5.22 -6.13 -3.03
C LYS A 115 4.69 -4.69 -2.93
N VAL A 116 4.58 -4.12 -1.73
CA VAL A 116 4.25 -2.70 -1.57
C VAL A 116 5.29 -1.82 -2.25
N LEU A 117 6.58 -2.07 -2.04
CA LEU A 117 7.63 -1.29 -2.68
C LEU A 117 7.54 -1.39 -4.20
N GLN A 118 7.25 -2.57 -4.76
CA GLN A 118 7.04 -2.74 -6.20
C GLN A 118 5.87 -1.92 -6.76
N LEU A 119 4.80 -1.74 -5.99
CA LEU A 119 3.63 -0.94 -6.36
C LEU A 119 3.82 0.56 -6.07
N GLN A 120 4.76 0.91 -5.20
CA GLN A 120 5.13 2.28 -4.84
C GLN A 120 6.60 2.54 -5.22
N PRO A 121 6.95 2.65 -6.52
CA PRO A 121 8.34 2.58 -7.00
C PRO A 121 9.25 3.71 -6.49
N ARG A 122 8.69 4.85 -6.08
CA ARG A 122 9.45 5.97 -5.50
C ARG A 122 9.91 5.70 -4.07
N ARG A 123 9.29 4.73 -3.40
CA ARG A 123 9.50 4.42 -1.99
C ARG A 123 10.75 3.57 -1.79
N GLN A 124 11.59 4.01 -0.86
CA GLN A 124 12.87 3.34 -0.55
C GLN A 124 12.74 2.24 0.51
N TYR A 125 11.80 2.36 1.45
CA TYR A 125 11.60 1.32 2.47
C TYR A 125 10.16 1.33 2.99
N VAL A 126 9.74 0.19 3.53
CA VAL A 126 8.42 -0.02 4.15
C VAL A 126 8.56 -0.87 5.40
N TYR A 127 7.66 -0.66 6.36
CA TYR A 127 7.57 -1.51 7.55
C TYR A 127 6.56 -2.64 7.34
N ALA A 128 6.93 -3.84 7.78
CA ALA A 128 6.03 -4.97 7.93
C ALA A 128 5.93 -5.39 9.40
N VAL A 129 4.71 -5.66 9.85
CA VAL A 129 4.40 -6.08 11.21
C VAL A 129 4.07 -7.56 11.21
N LEU A 130 4.71 -8.34 12.07
CA LEU A 130 4.36 -9.74 12.31
C LEU A 130 3.96 -9.92 13.77
N THR A 131 2.77 -10.43 14.01
CA THR A 131 2.21 -10.55 15.37
C THR A 131 1.37 -11.81 15.56
N ASP A 132 1.21 -12.24 16.80
CA ASP A 132 0.20 -13.21 17.23
C ASP A 132 -0.74 -12.59 18.28
N CYS A 133 -0.83 -11.26 18.34
CA CYS A 133 -1.51 -10.46 19.37
C CYS A 133 -0.90 -10.50 20.78
N ILE A 134 0.11 -11.34 21.03
CA ILE A 134 0.85 -11.41 22.30
C ILE A 134 2.20 -10.73 22.15
N VAL A 135 2.91 -11.04 21.07
CA VAL A 135 4.17 -10.41 20.70
C VAL A 135 4.08 -9.78 19.31
N ILE A 136 5.00 -8.86 19.06
CA ILE A 136 5.15 -8.18 17.78
C ILE A 136 6.61 -8.16 17.37
N ARG A 137 6.85 -8.25 16.07
CA ARG A 137 8.15 -8.02 15.46
C ARG A 137 7.98 -7.08 14.27
N ILE A 138 8.84 -6.07 14.21
CA ILE A 138 8.81 -5.08 13.14
C ILE A 138 9.97 -5.36 12.19
N TYR A 139 9.65 -5.45 10.91
CA TYR A 139 10.58 -5.60 9.81
C TYR A 139 10.66 -4.28 9.05
N ARG A 140 11.87 -3.86 8.70
CA ARG A 140 12.11 -2.76 7.76
C ARG A 140 12.66 -3.36 6.49
N ILE A 141 11.83 -3.39 5.45
CA ILE A 141 12.19 -3.86 4.12
C ILE A 141 12.70 -2.65 3.34
N THR A 142 13.91 -2.75 2.81
CA THR A 142 14.58 -1.67 2.05
C THR A 142 14.77 -2.13 0.62
N ARG A 143 14.46 -1.24 -0.32
CA ARG A 143 14.75 -1.40 -1.74
C ARG A 143 16.24 -1.16 -1.95
N GLU A 144 16.87 -2.11 -2.62
CA GLU A 144 18.22 -2.00 -3.16
C GLU A 144 18.14 -1.81 -4.68
N ASP A 145 19.30 -1.82 -5.35
CA ASP A 145 19.36 -1.74 -6.81
C ASP A 145 18.72 -2.96 -7.51
N ASN A 146 18.25 -2.75 -8.74
CA ASN A 146 17.73 -3.81 -9.63
C ASN A 146 16.56 -4.63 -9.05
N ASN A 147 15.64 -4.01 -8.31
CA ASN A 147 14.51 -4.69 -7.65
C ASN A 147 14.94 -5.79 -6.67
N ARG A 148 16.16 -5.68 -6.11
CA ARG A 148 16.55 -6.47 -4.95
C ARG A 148 16.04 -5.78 -3.69
N PHE A 149 15.79 -6.57 -2.66
CA PHE A 149 15.33 -6.09 -1.37
C PHE A 149 16.19 -6.68 -0.27
N SER A 150 16.40 -5.89 0.78
CA SER A 150 17.00 -6.34 2.04
C SER A 150 16.00 -6.10 3.16
N TYR A 151 16.16 -6.78 4.30
CA TYR A 151 15.36 -6.48 5.47
C TYR A 151 16.16 -6.59 6.76
N GLY A 152 15.86 -5.68 7.69
CA GLY A 152 16.27 -5.76 9.09
C GLY A 152 15.06 -5.92 9.99
N TYR A 153 15.24 -6.40 11.22
CA TYR A 153 14.13 -6.60 12.16
C TYR A 153 14.49 -6.25 13.61
N THR A 154 13.45 -5.92 14.38
CA THR A 154 13.53 -5.72 15.83
C THR A 154 13.54 -7.04 16.57
N ALA A 155 13.97 -7.06 17.84
CA ALA A 155 13.64 -8.18 18.72
C ALA A 155 12.12 -8.35 18.84
N SER A 156 11.69 -9.53 19.29
CA SER A 156 10.27 -9.78 19.56
C SER A 156 9.91 -9.14 20.88
N GLU A 157 8.86 -8.33 20.89
CA GLU A 157 8.47 -7.53 22.05
C GLU A 157 7.00 -7.76 22.39
N SER A 158 6.65 -7.58 23.66
CA SER A 158 5.28 -7.83 24.14
C SER A 158 4.31 -6.74 23.66
N LEU A 159 3.14 -7.15 23.18
CA LEU A 159 1.98 -6.27 22.94
C LEU A 159 1.09 -6.15 24.18
N THR A 160 0.98 -7.23 24.97
CA THR A 160 0.07 -7.32 26.11
C THR A 160 0.44 -6.37 27.23
N TYR A 161 -0.45 -5.43 27.56
CA TYR A 161 -0.35 -4.60 28.77
C TYR A 161 -0.59 -5.43 30.03
N LYS A 162 0.46 -5.58 30.84
CA LYS A 162 0.38 -6.20 32.16
C LYS A 162 0.37 -5.21 33.32
N VAL A 163 0.81 -3.97 33.08
CA VAL A 163 1.00 -2.92 34.10
C VAL A 163 0.49 -1.57 33.59
N THR A 164 0.67 -0.50 34.37
CA THR A 164 0.33 0.88 34.00
C THR A 164 1.22 1.46 32.88
N GLU A 165 2.41 0.89 32.67
CA GLU A 165 3.32 1.24 31.59
C GLU A 165 3.11 0.36 30.35
N PRO A 166 3.04 0.93 29.14
CA PRO A 166 2.98 0.15 27.92
C PRO A 166 4.26 -0.69 27.73
N PRO A 167 4.16 -1.96 27.32
CA PRO A 167 5.32 -2.71 26.87
C PRO A 167 5.88 -2.14 25.56
N ASN A 168 7.15 -2.41 25.26
CA ASN A 168 7.82 -1.88 24.07
C ASN A 168 7.12 -2.28 22.77
N GLY A 169 6.63 -3.51 22.66
CA GLY A 169 5.97 -3.99 21.46
C GLY A 169 4.71 -3.19 21.15
N TRP A 170 3.91 -2.89 22.17
CA TRP A 170 2.77 -2.00 21.98
C TRP A 170 3.21 -0.59 21.61
N LYS A 171 4.27 -0.06 22.24
CA LYS A 171 4.82 1.24 21.84
C LYS A 171 5.22 1.22 20.37
N TYR A 172 5.78 0.13 19.84
CA TYR A 172 6.14 0.04 18.42
C TYR A 172 4.91 0.15 17.53
N LEU A 173 3.84 -0.60 17.82
CA LEU A 173 2.58 -0.56 17.08
C LEU A 173 1.99 0.86 17.07
N VAL A 174 1.84 1.46 18.25
CA VAL A 174 1.25 2.79 18.36
C VAL A 174 2.15 3.88 17.79
N THR A 175 3.46 3.72 17.90
CA THR A 175 4.41 4.63 17.24
C THR A 175 4.23 4.60 15.73
N ILE A 176 4.00 3.42 15.11
CA ILE A 176 3.66 3.35 13.68
C ILE A 176 2.34 4.09 13.41
N MET A 177 1.32 3.89 14.23
CA MET A 177 -0.01 4.51 14.03
C MET A 177 -0.03 6.04 14.20
N GLU A 178 0.82 6.59 15.07
CA GLU A 178 0.89 8.04 15.38
C GLU A 178 1.93 8.79 14.53
N ASN A 179 2.90 8.09 13.95
CA ASN A 179 3.91 8.74 13.13
C ASN A 179 3.32 9.30 11.84
N SER A 180 3.95 10.37 11.35
CA SER A 180 3.61 10.85 10.03
C SER A 180 4.11 9.87 8.96
N PRO A 181 3.35 9.66 7.86
CA PRO A 181 3.69 8.67 6.84
C PRO A 181 5.10 8.83 6.25
N ASP A 182 5.58 10.06 6.11
CA ASP A 182 6.92 10.38 5.60
C ASP A 182 8.03 9.77 6.47
N LYS A 183 7.86 9.78 7.81
CA LYS A 183 8.78 9.12 8.75
C LYS A 183 8.73 7.61 8.66
N LEU A 184 7.64 7.07 8.08
CA LEU A 184 7.49 5.66 7.78
C LEU A 184 7.96 5.29 6.37
N GLY A 185 8.54 6.26 5.66
CA GLY A 185 9.04 6.12 4.30
C GLY A 185 7.96 6.21 3.24
N TRP A 186 6.70 6.44 3.59
CA TRP A 186 5.65 6.65 2.60
C TRP A 186 5.85 7.98 1.89
N ILE A 187 5.60 7.97 0.58
CA ILE A 187 5.73 9.14 -0.29
C ILE A 187 4.36 9.38 -0.88
N GLU A 188 3.89 10.62 -0.79
CA GLU A 188 2.62 11.02 -1.39
C GLU A 188 2.60 10.57 -2.87
N PRO A 189 1.55 9.87 -3.32
CA PRO A 189 1.47 9.34 -4.66
C PRO A 189 1.07 10.46 -5.63
N SER A 190 1.94 11.45 -5.82
CA SER A 190 1.76 12.54 -6.78
C SER A 190 2.91 12.59 -7.79
N ILE A 191 2.75 13.27 -8.91
CA ILE A 191 3.80 13.52 -9.90
C ILE A 191 3.74 14.97 -10.32
N ASN A 192 4.86 15.69 -10.18
CA ASN A 192 4.95 17.08 -10.57
C ASN A 192 5.54 17.17 -11.98
N PHE A 193 4.92 18.02 -12.80
CA PHE A 193 5.37 18.38 -14.13
C PHE A 193 5.70 19.86 -14.13
N VAL A 194 6.89 20.21 -14.60
CA VAL A 194 7.34 21.60 -14.72
C VAL A 194 7.47 21.93 -16.20
N ASP A 195 6.73 22.93 -16.65
CA ASP A 195 6.82 23.49 -17.98
C ASP A 195 6.97 25.01 -17.89
N GLY A 196 8.20 25.49 -18.16
CA GLY A 196 8.59 26.88 -17.90
C GLY A 196 8.37 27.27 -16.43
N ASN A 197 7.47 28.23 -16.20
CA ASN A 197 7.09 28.72 -14.86
C ASN A 197 5.81 28.06 -14.31
N THR A 198 5.23 27.10 -15.04
CA THR A 198 3.99 26.44 -14.62
C THR A 198 4.33 25.08 -14.01
N GLU A 199 3.92 24.87 -12.76
CA GLU A 199 3.97 23.56 -12.11
C GLU A 199 2.56 22.96 -12.10
N THR A 200 2.43 21.73 -12.60
CA THR A 200 1.19 20.97 -12.56
C THR A 200 1.43 19.68 -11.80
N THR A 201 0.67 19.44 -10.74
CA THR A 201 0.70 18.16 -10.02
C THR A 201 -0.42 17.26 -10.50
N VAL A 202 -0.07 15.99 -10.67
CA VAL A 202 -1.03 14.91 -10.87
C VAL A 202 -1.02 14.06 -9.61
N THR A 203 -2.14 14.05 -8.89
CA THR A 203 -2.33 13.14 -7.75
C THR A 203 -2.79 11.79 -8.27
N LEU A 204 -2.07 10.71 -7.94
CA LEU A 204 -2.45 9.35 -8.29
C LEU A 204 -3.48 8.85 -7.28
N VAL A 205 -4.63 8.42 -7.78
CA VAL A 205 -5.78 7.99 -6.98
C VAL A 205 -5.72 6.51 -6.68
N ARG A 206 -5.45 5.68 -7.70
CA ARG A 206 -5.37 4.21 -7.58
C ARG A 206 -4.53 3.56 -8.66
N SER A 207 -4.04 2.35 -8.40
CA SER A 207 -3.40 1.51 -9.43
C SER A 207 -4.45 0.79 -10.29
N ILE A 208 -4.33 0.90 -11.63
CA ILE A 208 -5.22 0.23 -12.59
C ILE A 208 -4.63 -1.09 -13.07
N SER A 209 -3.34 -1.08 -13.45
CA SER A 209 -2.65 -2.27 -13.95
C SER A 209 -1.13 -2.14 -13.84
N ALA A 210 -0.43 -3.28 -13.82
CA ALA A 210 1.02 -3.33 -13.86
C ALA A 210 1.47 -4.32 -14.94
N GLY A 211 2.00 -3.80 -16.06
CA GLY A 211 2.53 -4.58 -17.17
C GLY A 211 4.03 -4.88 -17.01
N ARG A 212 4.66 -5.45 -18.03
CA ARG A 212 6.11 -5.70 -18.03
C ARG A 212 6.93 -4.40 -17.99
N THR A 213 6.53 -3.43 -18.79
CA THR A 213 7.28 -2.18 -19.02
C THR A 213 6.87 -1.04 -18.10
N SER A 214 5.62 -1.06 -17.63
CA SER A 214 4.97 0.10 -17.01
C SER A 214 3.97 -0.28 -15.94
N ILE A 215 3.62 0.70 -15.12
CA ILE A 215 2.48 0.67 -14.21
C ILE A 215 1.53 1.79 -14.64
N VAL A 216 0.24 1.49 -14.64
CA VAL A 216 -0.82 2.42 -15.02
C VAL A 216 -1.65 2.75 -13.79
N TYR A 217 -1.89 4.04 -13.58
CA TYR A 217 -2.66 4.60 -12.49
C TYR A 217 -3.81 5.44 -13.02
N GLU A 218 -4.85 5.54 -12.20
CA GLU A 218 -5.80 6.64 -12.28
C GLU A 218 -5.21 7.82 -11.50
N GLY A 219 -5.37 9.03 -12.01
CA GLY A 219 -4.99 10.25 -11.31
C GLY A 219 -5.97 11.39 -11.53
N THR A 220 -5.72 12.50 -10.87
CA THR A 220 -6.44 13.77 -11.01
C THR A 220 -5.43 14.89 -11.18
N LEU A 221 -5.69 15.80 -12.12
CA LEU A 221 -4.93 17.04 -12.26
C LEU A 221 -5.30 18.02 -11.15
N ASP A 222 -4.36 18.82 -10.68
CA ASP A 222 -4.63 19.90 -9.73
C ASP A 222 -5.82 20.75 -10.18
N ASN A 223 -6.74 21.01 -9.25
CA ASN A 223 -7.95 21.81 -9.46
C ASN A 223 -8.91 21.31 -10.55
N SER A 224 -8.83 20.02 -10.91
CA SER A 224 -9.77 19.38 -11.83
C SER A 224 -10.40 18.14 -11.20
N GLU A 225 -11.73 18.03 -11.29
CA GLU A 225 -12.44 16.78 -10.96
C GLU A 225 -12.27 15.71 -12.06
N SER A 226 -11.63 16.06 -13.18
CA SER A 226 -11.47 15.13 -14.30
C SER A 226 -10.37 14.10 -14.01
N SER A 227 -10.75 12.82 -14.07
CA SER A 227 -9.80 11.71 -14.01
C SER A 227 -8.87 11.69 -15.23
N VAL A 228 -7.60 11.37 -15.01
CA VAL A 228 -6.59 11.11 -16.03
C VAL A 228 -6.01 9.72 -15.86
N VAL A 229 -5.42 9.19 -16.93
CA VAL A 229 -4.65 7.95 -16.90
C VAL A 229 -3.17 8.29 -16.90
N VAL A 230 -2.44 7.76 -15.92
CA VAL A 230 -1.01 7.98 -15.75
C VAL A 230 -0.27 6.68 -15.99
N LYS A 231 0.51 6.62 -17.06
CA LYS A 231 1.39 5.49 -17.35
C LYS A 231 2.81 5.86 -16.94
N LYS A 232 3.44 5.04 -16.09
CA LYS A 232 4.80 5.25 -15.60
C LYS A 232 5.71 4.07 -15.92
N ALA A 233 6.93 4.34 -16.38
CA ALA A 233 7.92 3.32 -16.67
C ALA A 233 8.39 2.63 -15.38
N LYS A 234 8.62 1.32 -15.43
CA LYS A 234 9.13 0.57 -14.27
C LYS A 234 10.61 0.82 -13.99
N ASN A 235 11.39 1.09 -15.03
CA ASN A 235 12.84 1.29 -14.94
C ASN A 235 13.39 2.02 -16.17
N ALA A 236 14.66 2.44 -16.08
CA ALA A 236 15.33 3.24 -17.10
C ALA A 236 15.45 2.54 -18.47
N GLN A 237 15.59 1.22 -18.50
CA GLN A 237 15.69 0.45 -19.76
C GLN A 237 14.41 0.52 -20.62
N TYR A 238 13.27 0.88 -20.04
CA TYR A 238 12.00 1.01 -20.77
C TYR A 238 11.70 2.44 -21.22
N LEU A 239 12.54 3.43 -20.89
CA LEU A 239 12.35 4.81 -21.33
C LEU A 239 12.28 4.96 -22.86
N PRO A 240 13.05 4.21 -23.69
CA PRO A 240 12.90 4.26 -25.14
C PRO A 240 11.48 3.93 -25.63
N CYS A 241 10.78 3.01 -24.95
CA CYS A 241 9.39 2.68 -25.29
C CYS A 241 8.45 3.87 -25.03
N PHE A 242 8.71 4.63 -23.96
CA PHE A 242 7.92 5.81 -23.59
C PHE A 242 8.18 6.98 -24.52
N THR A 243 9.43 7.19 -24.95
CA THR A 243 9.77 8.18 -25.99
C THR A 243 9.04 7.87 -27.30
N HIS A 244 9.06 6.61 -27.74
CA HIS A 244 8.36 6.21 -28.95
C HIS A 244 6.84 6.41 -28.83
N GLU A 245 6.24 5.97 -27.72
CA GLU A 245 4.79 6.13 -27.47
C GLU A 245 4.39 7.60 -27.37
N LYS A 246 5.19 8.44 -26.71
CA LYS A 246 5.00 9.90 -26.70
C LYS A 246 4.95 10.47 -28.12
N ASN A 247 5.94 10.14 -28.95
CA ASN A 247 6.01 10.66 -30.31
C ASN A 247 4.79 10.24 -31.14
N VAL A 248 4.37 8.98 -31.04
CA VAL A 248 3.16 8.47 -31.71
C VAL A 248 1.92 9.23 -31.24
N LEU A 249 1.72 9.39 -29.93
CA LEU A 249 0.57 10.11 -29.39
C LEU A 249 0.57 11.60 -29.79
N THR A 250 1.74 12.23 -29.86
CA THR A 250 1.87 13.61 -30.36
C THR A 250 1.48 13.70 -31.84
N THR A 251 1.93 12.78 -32.69
CA THR A 251 1.55 12.77 -34.11
C THR A 251 0.06 12.49 -34.32
N LEU A 252 -0.53 11.62 -33.49
CA LEU A 252 -1.96 11.30 -33.57
C LEU A 252 -2.87 12.41 -33.01
N LEU A 253 -2.32 13.40 -32.31
CA LEU A 253 -3.08 14.50 -31.72
C LEU A 253 -3.86 15.29 -32.80
N ASP A 254 -3.24 15.47 -33.97
CA ASP A 254 -3.79 16.22 -35.10
C ASP A 254 -5.07 15.58 -35.68
N LEU A 255 -5.29 14.29 -35.44
CA LEU A 255 -6.51 13.60 -35.87
C LEU A 255 -7.75 14.00 -35.06
N ASN A 256 -7.56 14.59 -33.86
CA ASN A 256 -8.60 14.98 -32.91
C ASN A 256 -9.71 13.91 -32.71
N SER A 257 -9.35 12.63 -32.81
CA SER A 257 -10.30 11.52 -32.72
C SER A 257 -10.75 11.33 -31.27
N PRO A 258 -12.06 11.20 -30.99
CA PRO A 258 -12.56 10.86 -29.66
C PRO A 258 -12.21 9.43 -29.24
N HIS A 259 -11.71 8.60 -30.16
CA HIS A 259 -11.34 7.20 -29.93
C HIS A 259 -9.84 7.00 -29.66
N LEU A 260 -9.06 8.07 -29.65
CA LEU A 260 -7.61 8.03 -29.38
C LEU A 260 -7.28 8.76 -28.08
N PRO A 261 -6.38 8.23 -27.24
CA PRO A 261 -6.05 8.88 -25.98
C PRO A 261 -5.25 10.14 -26.29
N LYS A 262 -5.66 11.25 -25.69
CA LYS A 262 -4.97 12.54 -25.83
C LYS A 262 -3.84 12.60 -24.81
N LEU A 263 -2.62 12.90 -25.26
CA LEU A 263 -1.51 13.18 -24.37
C LEU A 263 -1.71 14.56 -23.74
N LEU A 264 -1.78 14.61 -22.40
CA LEU A 264 -2.01 15.83 -21.63
C LEU A 264 -0.70 16.39 -21.06
N LEU A 265 0.10 15.53 -20.43
CA LEU A 265 1.41 15.88 -19.87
C LEU A 265 2.38 14.72 -20.12
N SER A 266 3.67 15.02 -20.19
CA SER A 266 4.70 13.98 -20.25
C SER A 266 6.01 14.45 -19.65
N ASN A 267 6.77 13.50 -19.12
CA ASN A 267 8.19 13.64 -18.85
C ASN A 267 8.90 12.36 -19.35
N ASN A 268 10.17 12.18 -19.02
CA ASN A 268 10.96 11.06 -19.55
C ASN A 268 10.38 9.68 -19.23
N ASP A 269 9.75 9.51 -18.05
CA ASP A 269 9.32 8.21 -17.54
C ASP A 269 7.81 8.10 -17.32
N THR A 270 7.04 9.14 -17.65
CA THR A 270 5.61 9.24 -17.34
C THR A 270 4.84 9.89 -18.49
N LEU A 271 3.73 9.26 -18.87
CA LEU A 271 2.74 9.80 -19.81
C LEU A 271 1.42 10.00 -19.06
N VAL A 272 0.83 11.17 -19.17
CA VAL A 272 -0.50 11.50 -18.63
C VAL A 272 -1.43 11.68 -19.81
N MET A 273 -2.53 10.94 -19.84
CA MET A 273 -3.44 10.89 -20.98
C MET A 273 -4.90 10.93 -20.56
N SER A 274 -5.77 11.32 -21.49
CA SER A 274 -7.21 11.24 -21.30
C SER A 274 -7.66 9.78 -21.14
N PRO A 275 -8.60 9.48 -20.23
CA PRO A 275 -9.23 8.17 -20.18
C PRO A 275 -10.05 7.94 -21.45
N LEU A 276 -9.99 6.72 -22.01
CA LEU A 276 -10.79 6.33 -23.18
C LEU A 276 -11.88 5.33 -22.85
N CYS A 277 -11.62 4.44 -21.90
CA CYS A 277 -12.50 3.34 -21.57
C CYS A 277 -12.36 3.00 -20.09
N THR A 278 -13.41 2.42 -19.55
CA THR A 278 -13.38 1.77 -18.24
C THR A 278 -12.98 0.32 -18.42
N LYS A 279 -12.13 -0.16 -17.51
CA LYS A 279 -11.76 -1.57 -17.48
C LYS A 279 -12.99 -2.40 -17.08
N VAL A 280 -13.41 -3.32 -17.94
CA VAL A 280 -14.39 -4.35 -17.60
C VAL A 280 -13.69 -5.54 -16.93
N ASN A 281 -14.23 -6.02 -15.81
CA ASN A 281 -13.62 -7.14 -15.07
C ASN A 281 -13.83 -8.48 -15.78
N ASN A 282 -15.00 -8.68 -16.39
CA ASN A 282 -15.35 -9.84 -17.19
C ASN A 282 -15.98 -9.33 -18.49
N LEU A 283 -15.31 -9.57 -19.62
CA LEU A 283 -15.83 -9.20 -20.93
C LEU A 283 -17.12 -9.98 -21.19
N GLN A 284 -18.23 -9.26 -21.36
CA GLN A 284 -19.53 -9.82 -21.73
C GLN A 284 -19.86 -9.47 -23.17
N MET A 285 -20.79 -10.20 -23.79
CA MET A 285 -21.20 -9.94 -25.18
C MET A 285 -21.63 -8.49 -25.39
N LYS A 286 -22.37 -7.93 -24.42
CA LYS A 286 -22.82 -6.52 -24.42
C LYS A 286 -21.67 -5.49 -24.51
N ASP A 287 -20.47 -5.86 -24.04
CA ASP A 287 -19.32 -4.95 -24.02
C ASP A 287 -18.62 -4.89 -25.40
N ILE A 288 -18.89 -5.86 -26.28
CA ILE A 288 -18.30 -5.97 -27.63
C ILE A 288 -19.35 -5.94 -28.76
N GLU A 289 -20.63 -5.92 -28.42
CA GLU A 289 -21.75 -6.01 -29.36
C GLU A 289 -21.67 -4.94 -30.44
N ASN A 290 -21.42 -3.68 -30.04
CA ASN A 290 -21.26 -2.56 -30.98
C ASN A 290 -20.06 -2.75 -31.92
N ILE A 291 -18.96 -3.37 -31.46
CA ILE A 291 -17.79 -3.67 -32.31
C ILE A 291 -18.17 -4.75 -33.31
N ILE A 292 -18.85 -5.81 -32.87
CA ILE A 292 -19.30 -6.91 -33.74
C ILE A 292 -20.26 -6.38 -34.81
N GLU A 293 -21.22 -5.53 -34.45
CA GLU A 293 -22.16 -4.93 -35.39
C GLU A 293 -21.44 -4.03 -36.41
N THR A 294 -20.51 -3.20 -35.97
CA THR A 294 -19.72 -2.33 -36.84
C THR A 294 -18.86 -3.12 -37.84
N LEU A 295 -18.37 -4.30 -37.45
CA LEU A 295 -17.56 -5.16 -38.33
C LEU A 295 -18.39 -6.05 -39.29
N LYS A 296 -19.71 -6.12 -39.10
CA LYS A 296 -20.62 -6.88 -39.99
C LYS A 296 -21.09 -6.07 -41.20
N THR A 297 -20.99 -4.74 -41.15
CA THR A 297 -21.23 -3.81 -42.26
C THR A 297 -19.99 -3.63 -43.12
#